data_AF-A0A252A483-F1
#
_entry.id   AF-A0A252A483-F1
#
_cell.length_a   1.000
_cell.length_b   1.000
_cell.length_c   1.000
_cell.angle_alpha   90.00
_cell.angle_beta   90.00
_cell.angle_gamma   90.00
#
_symmetry.space_group_name_H-M   'P 1'
#
loop_
_entity.id
_entity.type
_entity.pdbx_description
1 polymer ?
#
loop_
_entity_poly.entity_id
_entity_poly.type
_entity_poly.pdbx_seq_one_letter_code
_entity_poly.pdbx_strand_id
1 'polypeptide(L)'
;MSLGERITRIDSWLLDKVCQPVADRLPEKLTALDVGMSCQLGSLVFSAVSIIAVFVLNGMTDFSNMAFNVLIWGLCVTFFVGLARMRVLVKPGRPNPFRYMLQGVRLVSIPFACYTLFQAYGTPIPYFLPMWFNALSNLVFVVGLYLISCQPRPPQTRAREDVWSRHLRVVDTN
;
A
#
# COMPACT_ATOMS: atom_id res chain seq x y z
N MET A 1 6.47 -2.72 28.15
CA MET A 1 6.20 -2.77 26.71
C MET A 1 5.38 -4.02 26.42
N SER A 2 4.15 -3.85 25.97
CA SER A 2 3.33 -4.99 25.52
C SER A 2 3.83 -5.52 24.17
N LEU A 3 3.52 -6.77 23.82
CA LEU A 3 3.85 -7.33 22.49
C LEU A 3 3.26 -6.49 21.36
N GLY A 4 2.06 -5.94 21.55
CA GLY A 4 1.40 -5.04 20.60
C GLY A 4 2.20 -3.76 20.35
N GLU A 5 2.73 -3.12 21.40
CA GLU A 5 3.58 -1.93 21.26
C GLU A 5 4.89 -2.20 20.53
N ARG A 6 5.46 -3.41 20.68
CA ARG A 6 6.66 -3.79 19.93
C ARG A 6 6.35 -3.96 18.44
N ILE A 7 5.24 -4.60 18.11
CA ILE A 7 4.82 -4.82 16.72
C ILE A 7 4.52 -3.47 16.04
N THR A 8 3.79 -2.58 16.70
CA THR A 8 3.48 -1.26 16.14
C THR A 8 4.73 -0.37 15.99
N ARG A 9 5.70 -0.50 16.90
CA ARG A 9 7.01 0.17 16.78
C ARG A 9 7.83 -0.37 15.61
N ILE A 10 7.77 -1.67 15.34
CA ILE A 10 8.45 -2.26 14.18
C ILE A 10 7.80 -1.81 12.87
N ASP A 11 6.46 -1.78 12.81
CA ASP A 11 5.72 -1.25 11.65
C ASP A 11 6.05 0.22 11.36
N SER A 12 6.07 1.05 12.40
CA SER A 12 6.45 2.46 12.24
C SER A 12 7.91 2.63 11.85
N TRP A 13 8.82 1.80 12.39
CA TRP A 13 10.21 1.78 11.98
C TRP A 13 10.38 1.40 10.49
N LEU A 14 9.64 0.40 10.01
CA LEU A 14 9.68 -0.01 8.60
C LEU A 14 9.19 1.13 7.69
N LEU A 15 8.10 1.81 8.08
CA LEU A 15 7.62 2.99 7.38
C LEU A 15 8.67 4.10 7.31
N ASP A 16 9.23 4.49 8.46
CA ASP A 16 10.10 5.66 8.56
C ASP A 16 11.50 5.41 7.96
N LYS A 17 12.02 4.18 8.03
CA LYS A 17 13.38 3.85 7.56
C LYS A 17 13.45 3.25 6.17
N VAL A 18 12.39 2.63 5.66
CA VAL A 18 12.40 1.97 4.34
C VAL A 18 11.47 2.68 3.38
N CYS A 19 10.20 2.85 3.75
CA CYS A 19 9.21 3.37 2.81
C CYS A 19 9.32 4.89 2.60
N GLN A 20 9.56 5.64 3.68
CA GLN A 20 9.72 7.09 3.62
C GLN A 20 10.90 7.55 2.73
N PRO A 21 12.13 6.99 2.82
CA PRO A 21 13.21 7.39 1.91
C PRO A 21 12.96 6.99 0.45
N VAL A 22 12.24 5.90 0.20
CA VAL A 22 11.78 5.54 -1.16
C VAL A 22 10.77 6.56 -1.65
N ALA A 23 9.81 6.93 -0.80
CA ALA A 23 8.84 7.98 -1.05
C ALA A 23 9.50 9.34 -1.26
N ASP A 24 10.65 9.60 -0.64
CA ASP A 24 11.44 10.83 -0.74
C ASP A 24 12.39 10.88 -1.95
N ARG A 25 12.55 9.76 -2.67
CA ARG A 25 13.30 9.70 -3.95
C ARG A 25 12.45 9.67 -5.22
N LEU A 26 11.12 9.48 -5.10
CA LEU A 26 10.19 9.60 -6.21
C LEU A 26 10.26 10.98 -6.93
N PRO A 27 9.98 11.05 -8.24
CA PRO A 27 9.96 12.31 -8.98
C PRO A 27 8.81 13.20 -8.52
N GLU A 28 8.97 14.53 -8.59
CA GLU A 28 7.96 15.50 -8.09
C GLU A 28 6.57 15.36 -8.70
N LYS A 29 6.48 14.77 -9.90
CA LYS A 29 5.20 14.49 -10.59
C LYS A 29 4.45 13.29 -10.03
N LEU A 30 5.11 12.40 -9.29
CA LEU A 30 4.51 11.18 -8.73
C LEU A 30 4.57 11.22 -7.22
N THR A 31 3.42 11.43 -6.59
CA THR A 31 3.34 11.35 -5.13
C THR A 31 3.35 9.88 -4.69
N ALA A 32 3.89 9.60 -3.51
CA ALA A 32 3.90 8.25 -2.95
C ALA A 32 2.49 7.66 -2.81
N LEU A 33 1.49 8.52 -2.60
CA LEU A 33 0.08 8.18 -2.60
C LEU A 33 -0.37 7.64 -3.96
N ASP A 34 0.04 8.28 -5.06
CA ASP A 34 -0.35 7.88 -6.42
C ASP A 34 0.26 6.54 -6.79
N VAL A 35 1.55 6.36 -6.50
CA VAL A 35 2.25 5.09 -6.71
C VAL A 35 1.62 3.99 -5.86
N GLY A 36 1.32 4.28 -4.60
CA GLY A 36 0.65 3.33 -3.72
C GLY A 36 -0.74 2.94 -4.21
N MET A 37 -1.52 3.88 -4.73
CA MET A 37 -2.81 3.61 -5.36
C MET A 37 -2.68 2.79 -6.65
N SER A 38 -1.66 3.05 -7.47
CA SER A 38 -1.35 2.22 -8.64
C SER A 38 -0.96 0.80 -8.25
N CYS A 39 -0.20 0.61 -7.16
CA CYS A 39 0.09 -0.71 -6.61
C CYS A 39 -1.19 -1.41 -6.13
N GLN A 40 -2.08 -0.70 -5.42
CA GLN A 40 -3.37 -1.26 -5.01
C GLN A 40 -4.18 -1.75 -6.22
N LEU A 41 -4.27 -0.96 -7.27
CA LEU A 41 -4.93 -1.37 -8.52
C LEU A 41 -4.23 -2.56 -9.17
N GLY A 42 -2.89 -2.57 -9.22
CA GLY A 42 -2.11 -3.69 -9.73
C GLY A 42 -2.38 -4.98 -8.96
N SER A 43 -2.51 -4.92 -7.64
CA SER A 43 -2.86 -6.07 -6.81
C SER A 43 -4.25 -6.63 -7.15
N LEU A 44 -5.24 -5.77 -7.43
CA LEU A 44 -6.58 -6.19 -7.85
C LEU A 44 -6.57 -6.87 -9.22
N VAL A 45 -5.74 -6.39 -10.15
CA VAL A 45 -5.59 -7.00 -11.47
C VAL A 45 -4.91 -8.37 -11.35
N PHE A 46 -3.81 -8.47 -10.60
CA PHE A 46 -3.11 -9.76 -10.43
C PHE A 46 -3.97 -10.80 -9.71
N SER A 47 -4.76 -10.40 -8.72
CA SER A 47 -5.71 -11.31 -8.06
C SER A 47 -6.83 -11.74 -9.00
N ALA A 48 -7.39 -10.83 -9.82
CA ALA A 48 -8.38 -11.19 -10.84
C ALA A 48 -7.83 -12.21 -11.84
N VAL A 49 -6.61 -11.98 -12.34
CA VAL A 49 -5.93 -12.92 -13.26
C VAL A 49 -5.72 -14.28 -12.61
N SER A 50 -5.28 -14.33 -11.35
CA SER A 50 -5.14 -15.58 -10.61
C SER A 50 -6.48 -16.33 -10.50
N ILE A 51 -7.56 -15.64 -10.16
CA ILE A 51 -8.89 -16.26 -10.02
C ILE A 51 -9.37 -16.82 -11.36
N ILE A 52 -9.25 -16.04 -12.43
CA ILE A 52 -9.63 -16.47 -13.78
C ILE A 52 -8.79 -17.68 -14.22
N ALA A 53 -7.48 -17.67 -13.95
CA ALA A 53 -6.61 -18.77 -14.32
C ALA A 53 -6.96 -20.08 -13.57
N VAL A 54 -7.25 -20.01 -12.27
CA VAL A 54 -7.74 -21.18 -11.51
C VAL A 54 -9.10 -21.66 -12.05
N PHE A 55 -9.98 -20.74 -12.44
CA PHE A 55 -11.28 -21.08 -13.02
C PHE A 55 -11.15 -21.82 -14.36
N VAL A 56 -10.24 -21.38 -15.23
CA VAL A 56 -9.98 -22.06 -16.52
C VAL A 56 -9.41 -23.45 -16.30
N LEU A 57 -8.58 -23.65 -15.28
CA LEU A 57 -7.95 -24.94 -14.97
C LEU A 57 -8.91 -25.94 -14.33
N ASN A 58 -9.73 -25.51 -13.38
CA ASN A 58 -10.66 -26.39 -12.66
C ASN A 58 -12.02 -26.54 -13.35
N GLY A 59 -12.42 -25.61 -14.22
CA GLY A 59 -13.77 -25.55 -14.75
C GLY A 59 -14.82 -25.22 -13.68
N MET A 60 -16.09 -25.55 -13.96
CA MET A 60 -17.22 -25.26 -13.07
C MET A 60 -17.38 -26.26 -11.90
N THR A 61 -16.46 -27.21 -11.72
CA THR A 61 -16.62 -28.29 -10.75
C THR A 61 -16.56 -27.83 -9.29
N ASP A 62 -16.05 -26.62 -9.03
CA ASP A 62 -15.78 -26.12 -7.68
C ASP A 62 -16.34 -24.70 -7.45
N PHE A 63 -17.64 -24.55 -7.73
CA PHE A 63 -18.36 -23.27 -7.69
C PHE A 63 -18.31 -22.56 -6.33
N SER A 64 -18.31 -23.29 -5.22
CA SER A 64 -18.27 -22.70 -3.87
C SER A 64 -16.96 -21.94 -3.62
N ASN A 65 -15.82 -22.57 -3.92
CA ASN A 65 -14.50 -21.95 -3.82
C ASN A 65 -14.38 -20.76 -4.77
N MET A 66 -14.93 -20.88 -5.98
CA MET A 66 -14.95 -19.77 -6.93
C MET A 66 -15.73 -18.56 -6.41
N ALA A 67 -16.96 -18.78 -5.92
CA ALA A 67 -17.81 -17.72 -5.38
C ALA A 67 -17.12 -17.02 -4.20
N PHE A 68 -16.48 -17.77 -3.30
CA PHE A 68 -15.75 -17.22 -2.18
C PHE A 68 -14.57 -16.33 -2.63
N ASN A 69 -13.77 -16.78 -3.60
CA ASN A 69 -12.66 -15.98 -4.14
C ASN A 69 -13.15 -14.69 -4.83
N VAL A 70 -14.26 -14.75 -5.58
CA VAL A 70 -14.86 -13.57 -6.21
C VAL A 70 -15.41 -12.59 -5.17
N LEU A 71 -16.02 -13.07 -4.09
CA LEU A 71 -16.50 -12.22 -2.99
C LEU A 71 -15.34 -11.53 -2.26
N ILE A 72 -14.24 -12.25 -1.99
CA ILE A 72 -13.02 -11.64 -1.42
C ILE A 72 -12.47 -10.58 -2.36
N TRP A 73 -12.38 -10.89 -3.65
CA TRP A 73 -11.93 -9.91 -4.65
C TRP A 73 -12.83 -8.67 -4.68
N GLY A 74 -14.15 -8.84 -4.60
CA GLY A 74 -15.12 -7.76 -4.46
C GLY A 74 -14.89 -6.91 -3.21
N LEU A 75 -14.58 -7.54 -2.07
CA LEU A 75 -14.20 -6.82 -0.85
C LEU A 75 -12.93 -5.98 -1.08
N CYS A 76 -11.91 -6.52 -1.74
CA CYS A 76 -10.71 -5.77 -2.09
C CYS A 76 -11.02 -4.58 -3.03
N VAL A 77 -11.93 -4.75 -4.01
CA VAL A 77 -12.38 -3.66 -4.89
C VAL A 77 -13.08 -2.57 -4.09
N THR A 78 -14.00 -2.92 -3.19
CA THR A 78 -14.68 -1.92 -2.35
C THR A 78 -13.71 -1.18 -1.43
N PHE A 79 -12.72 -1.89 -0.88
CA PHE A 79 -11.63 -1.29 -0.12
C PHE A 79 -10.82 -0.28 -0.95
N PHE A 80 -10.45 -0.64 -2.19
CA PHE A 80 -9.77 0.28 -3.11
C PHE A 80 -10.61 1.52 -3.44
N VAL A 81 -11.90 1.35 -3.71
CA VAL A 81 -12.82 2.48 -3.94
C VAL A 81 -12.91 3.37 -2.70
N GLY A 82 -12.96 2.79 -1.51
CA GLY A 82 -12.92 3.51 -0.24
C GLY A 82 -11.66 4.34 -0.09
N LEU A 83 -10.48 3.75 -0.33
CA LEU A 83 -9.20 4.45 -0.32
C LEU A 83 -9.16 5.58 -1.35
N ALA A 84 -9.62 5.32 -2.58
CA ALA A 84 -9.66 6.30 -3.66
C ALA A 84 -10.50 7.53 -3.29
N ARG A 85 -11.66 7.31 -2.64
CA ARG A 85 -12.50 8.42 -2.14
C ARG A 85 -11.84 9.19 -1.01
N MET A 86 -11.13 8.52 -0.11
CA MET A 86 -10.42 9.14 1.01
C MET A 86 -9.12 9.82 0.60
N ARG A 87 -8.62 9.63 -0.63
CA ARG A 87 -7.40 10.25 -1.15
C ARG A 87 -7.36 11.77 -0.96
N VAL A 88 -8.53 12.42 -1.01
CA VAL A 88 -8.72 13.88 -0.82
C VAL A 88 -8.33 14.35 0.60
N LEU A 89 -8.30 13.45 1.58
CA LEU A 89 -7.91 13.76 2.96
C LEU A 89 -6.39 13.96 3.12
N VAL A 90 -5.58 13.44 2.19
CA VAL A 90 -4.13 13.61 2.23
C VAL A 90 -3.79 14.98 1.67
N LYS A 91 -3.38 15.90 2.55
CA LYS A 91 -2.98 17.25 2.18
C LYS A 91 -1.48 17.47 2.44
N PRO A 92 -0.75 18.11 1.51
CA PRO A 92 0.63 18.50 1.75
C PRO A 92 0.75 19.37 3.02
N GLY A 93 1.72 19.06 3.88
CA GLY A 93 1.97 19.81 5.12
C GLY A 93 1.05 19.47 6.30
N ARG A 94 0.16 18.47 6.18
CA ARG A 94 -0.55 17.88 7.32
C ARG A 94 -0.15 16.41 7.50
N PRO A 95 -0.21 15.88 8.74
CA PRO A 95 0.09 14.47 8.97
C PRO A 95 -0.88 13.58 8.19
N ASN A 96 -0.35 12.56 7.53
CA ASN A 96 -1.16 11.62 6.76
C ASN A 96 -2.12 10.81 7.67
N PRO A 97 -3.45 10.94 7.53
CA PRO A 97 -4.41 10.21 8.35
C PRO A 97 -4.38 8.69 8.08
N PHE A 98 -3.98 8.26 6.88
CA PHE A 98 -3.88 6.84 6.52
C PHE A 98 -2.83 6.11 7.34
N ARG A 99 -1.82 6.81 7.87
CA ARG A 99 -0.79 6.19 8.70
C ARG A 99 -1.37 5.47 9.91
N TYR A 100 -2.36 6.07 10.55
CA TYR A 100 -3.05 5.49 11.71
C TYR A 100 -4.23 4.61 11.29
N MET A 101 -5.03 5.07 10.32
CA MET A 101 -6.23 4.35 9.90
C MET A 101 -5.93 2.98 9.29
N LEU A 102 -4.83 2.85 8.54
CA LEU A 102 -4.43 1.59 7.90
C LEU A 102 -3.49 0.74 8.75
N GLN A 103 -3.17 1.15 9.98
CA GLN A 103 -2.22 0.43 10.82
C GLN A 103 -2.64 -1.03 11.05
N GLY A 104 -3.91 -1.28 11.37
CA GLY A 104 -4.42 -2.64 11.52
C GLY A 104 -4.30 -3.47 10.24
N VAL A 105 -4.65 -2.87 9.10
CA VAL A 105 -4.62 -3.54 7.79
C VAL A 105 -3.18 -3.84 7.36
N ARG A 106 -2.22 -2.94 7.62
CA ARG A 106 -0.79 -3.19 7.34
C ARG A 106 -0.26 -4.36 8.19
N LEU A 107 -0.59 -4.38 9.48
CA LEU A 107 -0.13 -5.43 10.38
C LEU A 107 -0.68 -6.82 10.02
N VAL A 108 -1.94 -6.90 9.59
CA VAL A 108 -2.57 -8.17 9.18
C VAL A 108 -2.11 -8.60 7.77
N SER A 109 -1.85 -7.66 6.87
CA SER A 109 -1.48 -7.99 5.49
C SER A 109 -0.07 -8.57 5.36
N ILE A 110 0.87 -8.24 6.25
CA ILE A 110 2.23 -8.84 6.25
C ILE A 110 2.20 -10.37 6.43
N PRO A 111 1.65 -10.94 7.53
CA PRO A 111 1.64 -12.38 7.72
C PRO A 111 0.81 -13.07 6.63
N PHE A 112 -0.23 -12.43 6.11
CA PHE A 112 -1.01 -12.95 5.00
C PHE A 112 -0.20 -13.04 3.70
N ALA A 113 0.60 -12.02 3.39
CA ALA A 113 1.53 -12.07 2.25
C ALA A 113 2.61 -13.15 2.43
N CYS A 114 3.15 -13.31 3.63
CA CYS A 114 4.11 -14.40 3.91
C CYS A 114 3.47 -15.79 3.74
N TYR A 115 2.23 -15.95 4.20
CA TYR A 115 1.50 -17.21 4.08
C TYR A 115 1.18 -17.56 2.62
N THR A 116 0.76 -16.58 1.80
CA THR A 116 0.49 -16.81 0.37
C THR A 116 1.77 -17.11 -0.42
N LEU A 117 2.90 -16.50 -0.06
CA LEU A 117 4.21 -16.87 -0.61
C LEU A 117 4.60 -18.31 -0.26
N PHE A 118 4.43 -18.71 1.00
CA PHE A 118 4.69 -20.09 1.43
C PHE A 118 3.84 -21.09 0.66
N GLN A 119 2.55 -20.79 0.47
CA GLN A 119 1.66 -21.62 -0.36
C GLN A 119 2.14 -21.70 -1.81
N ALA A 120 2.57 -20.60 -2.41
CA ALA A 120 3.08 -20.59 -3.79
C ALA A 120 4.28 -21.53 -3.99
N TYR A 121 5.17 -21.64 -3.00
CA TYR A 121 6.30 -22.58 -3.06
C TYR A 121 5.89 -24.04 -2.98
N GLY A 122 4.83 -24.37 -2.23
CA GLY A 122 4.33 -25.75 -2.06
C GLY A 122 3.34 -26.20 -3.14
N THR A 123 3.05 -25.37 -4.14
CA THR A 123 1.95 -25.61 -5.08
C THR A 123 2.36 -26.56 -6.22
N PRO A 124 1.54 -27.58 -6.55
CA PRO A 124 1.83 -28.49 -7.65
C PRO A 124 1.78 -27.79 -9.02
N ILE A 125 2.56 -28.32 -9.98
CA ILE A 125 2.83 -27.75 -11.31
C ILE A 125 1.61 -27.11 -12.03
N PRO A 126 0.41 -27.73 -12.09
CA PRO A 126 -0.72 -27.14 -12.81
C PRO A 126 -1.19 -25.79 -12.23
N TYR A 127 -1.03 -25.56 -10.93
CA TYR A 127 -1.47 -24.33 -10.26
C TYR A 127 -0.34 -23.37 -9.93
N PHE A 128 0.88 -23.65 -10.40
CA PHE A 128 2.06 -22.86 -10.11
C PHE A 128 1.88 -21.41 -10.56
N LEU A 129 1.56 -21.18 -11.84
CA LEU A 129 1.42 -19.82 -12.40
C LEU A 129 0.33 -18.99 -11.69
N PRO A 130 -0.91 -19.49 -11.51
CA PRO A 130 -1.95 -18.76 -10.79
C PRO A 130 -1.55 -18.42 -9.35
N MET A 131 -0.98 -19.38 -8.61
CA MET A 131 -0.61 -19.15 -7.21
C MET A 131 0.51 -18.10 -7.08
N TRP A 132 1.45 -18.04 -8.02
CA TRP A 132 2.45 -16.97 -8.06
C TRP A 132 1.86 -15.60 -8.37
N PHE A 133 0.87 -15.50 -9.27
CA PHE A 133 0.13 -14.25 -9.47
C PHE A 133 -0.61 -13.80 -8.21
N ASN A 134 -1.20 -14.74 -7.47
CA ASN A 134 -1.81 -14.44 -6.17
C ASN A 134 -0.79 -13.97 -5.14
N ALA A 135 0.37 -14.62 -5.03
CA ALA A 135 1.43 -14.20 -4.11
C ALA A 135 1.99 -12.82 -4.48
N LEU A 136 2.21 -12.55 -5.77
CA LEU A 136 2.61 -11.23 -6.27
C LEU A 136 1.55 -10.16 -6.00
N SER A 137 0.27 -10.48 -6.17
CA SER A 137 -0.84 -9.60 -5.81
C SER A 137 -0.75 -9.17 -4.34
N ASN A 138 -0.57 -10.12 -3.42
CA ASN A 138 -0.48 -9.85 -1.99
C ASN A 138 0.77 -9.03 -1.61
N LEU A 139 1.92 -9.31 -2.26
CA LEU A 139 3.12 -8.49 -2.07
C LEU A 139 2.92 -7.05 -2.53
N VAL A 140 2.38 -6.85 -3.73
CA VAL A 140 2.12 -5.52 -4.29
C VAL A 140 1.06 -4.78 -3.47
N PHE A 141 0.08 -5.50 -2.91
CA PHE A 141 -0.91 -4.95 -1.98
C PHE A 141 -0.25 -4.39 -0.71
N VAL A 142 0.63 -5.17 -0.07
CA VAL A 142 1.38 -4.71 1.11
C VAL A 142 2.22 -3.48 0.76
N VAL A 143 3.02 -3.55 -0.30
CA VAL A 143 3.84 -2.41 -0.76
C VAL A 143 2.99 -1.17 -1.02
N GLY A 144 1.83 -1.32 -1.68
CA GLY A 144 0.89 -0.24 -1.92
C GLY A 144 0.38 0.40 -0.64
N LEU A 145 0.01 -0.39 0.38
CA LEU A 145 -0.45 0.14 1.68
C LEU A 145 0.64 0.94 2.40
N TYR A 146 1.88 0.46 2.35
CA TYR A 146 3.02 1.15 2.96
C TYR A 146 3.30 2.48 2.25
N LEU A 147 3.24 2.52 0.93
CA LEU A 147 3.41 3.76 0.15
C LEU A 147 2.29 4.78 0.40
N ILE A 148 1.02 4.34 0.44
CA ILE A 148 -0.12 5.20 0.79
C ILE A 148 0.01 5.79 2.20
N SER A 149 0.67 5.07 3.09
CA SER A 149 0.85 5.45 4.49
C SER A 149 2.04 6.39 4.74
N CYS A 150 2.90 6.62 3.74
CA CYS A 150 4.04 7.53 3.85
C CYS A 150 3.56 8.98 4.03
N GLN A 151 4.35 9.80 4.72
CA GLN A 151 4.02 11.22 4.84
C GLN A 151 4.18 11.91 3.49
N PRO A 152 3.24 12.80 3.08
CA PRO A 152 3.42 13.61 1.88
C PRO A 152 4.60 14.55 2.06
N ARG A 153 5.43 14.69 1.03
CA ARG A 153 6.59 15.59 1.07
C ARG A 153 6.17 17.02 1.40
N PRO A 154 6.94 17.74 2.25
CA PRO A 154 6.71 19.15 2.46
C PRO A 154 6.93 19.90 1.12
N PRO A 155 6.06 20.86 0.75
CA PRO A 155 6.25 21.64 -0.47
C PRO A 155 7.56 22.44 -0.38
N GLN A 156 8.50 22.18 -1.31
CA GLN A 156 9.82 22.84 -1.34
C GLN A 156 9.73 24.37 -1.38
N THR A 157 8.63 24.90 -1.91
CA THR A 157 8.38 26.35 -2.07
C THR A 157 8.37 27.09 -0.73
N ARG A 158 7.93 26.46 0.38
CA ARG A 158 7.91 27.13 1.69
C ARG A 158 9.28 27.22 2.37
N ALA A 159 10.21 26.30 2.10
CA ALA A 159 11.56 26.44 2.61
C ALA A 159 12.25 27.68 2.03
N ARG A 160 11.89 28.08 0.79
CA ARG A 160 12.37 29.31 0.17
C ARG A 160 11.68 30.56 0.72
N GLU A 161 10.39 30.49 1.04
CA GLU A 161 9.63 31.59 1.65
C GLU A 161 10.05 31.87 3.11
N ASP A 162 10.38 30.84 3.91
CA ASP A 162 10.87 31.02 5.29
C ASP A 162 12.27 31.65 5.34
N VAL A 163 13.13 31.35 4.36
CA VAL A 163 14.45 32.00 4.23
C VAL A 163 14.29 33.46 3.78
N TRP A 164 13.41 33.72 2.81
CA TRP A 164 13.17 35.07 2.29
C TRP A 164 12.49 35.99 3.33
N SER A 165 11.51 35.48 4.07
CA SER A 165 10.83 36.23 5.14
C SER A 165 11.72 36.48 6.37
N ARG A 166 12.71 35.61 6.64
CA ARG A 166 13.78 35.92 7.61
C ARG A 166 14.70 37.04 7.13
N HIS A 167 15.07 37.07 5.85
CA HIS A 167 15.92 38.14 5.31
C HIS A 167 15.23 39.50 5.32
N LEU A 168 13.94 39.58 4.96
CA LEU A 168 13.20 40.85 5.01
C LEU A 168 13.11 41.43 6.42
N ARG A 169 12.95 40.59 7.45
CA ARG A 169 12.90 41.03 8.85
C ARG A 169 14.22 41.58 9.40
N VAL A 170 15.35 41.27 8.78
CA VAL A 170 16.69 41.79 9.17
C VAL A 170 16.98 43.13 8.50
N VAL A 171 16.36 43.41 7.35
CA VAL A 171 16.57 44.67 6.60
C VAL A 171 15.76 45.83 7.20
N ASP A 172 14.58 45.57 7.77
CA ASP A 172 13.74 46.61 8.40
C ASP A 172 14.25 47.10 9.77
N THR A 173 15.34 46.54 10.29
CA THR A 173 15.91 46.91 11.61
C THR A 173 17.20 47.74 11.55
N ASN A 174 17.60 48.21 10.37
CA ASN A 174 18.74 49.12 10.17
C ASN A 174 18.29 50.44 9.54
#